data_AF-A0A0C2M9A4-F1
#
_entry.id   AF-A0A0C2M9A4-F1
#
_cell.length_a   1.000
_cell.length_b   1.000
_cell.length_c   1.000
_cell.angle_alpha   90.00
_cell.angle_beta   90.00
_cell.angle_gamma   90.00
#
_symmetry.space_group_name_H-M   'P 1'
#
loop_
_entity.id
_entity.type
_entity.pdbx_description
1 polymer ?
#
loop_
_entity_poly.entity_id
_entity_poly.type
_entity_poly.pdbx_seq_one_letter_code
_entity_poly.pdbx_strand_id
1 'polypeptide(L)'
;MEHYMEFFENYTSIIQGAYGKNPNFFDLGFDEKQLSNKHYIRKLIRRIDQQFDLVMITELWEESLLLVQKKMCLSIDEIVVFDANVRVKSIPEISESLKDKILQFNDADHQLYQYFYQKLKEEAKEFHPSDFESLRQRKKFWTDICIGGREHKISYSNRKYLGYMLKNDIDHKYRDECERMVASEIEFVDMYTEKMNEDAANY
;
A
#
# COMPACT_ATOMS: atom_id res chain seq x y z
N MET A 1 -20.83 7.10 7.36
CA MET A 1 -20.29 5.75 7.63
C MET A 1 -21.21 4.66 7.10
N GLU A 2 -22.51 4.69 7.43
CA GLU A 2 -23.51 3.71 6.91
C GLU A 2 -23.55 3.64 5.37
N HIS A 3 -23.55 4.76 4.66
CA HIS A 3 -23.52 4.75 3.18
C HIS A 3 -22.24 4.18 2.56
N TYR A 4 -21.10 4.25 3.25
CA TYR A 4 -19.83 3.68 2.76
C TYR A 4 -19.81 2.16 2.97
N MET A 5 -20.38 1.72 4.10
CA MET A 5 -20.58 0.29 4.39
C MET A 5 -21.64 -0.32 3.48
N GLU A 6 -22.75 0.37 3.19
CA GLU A 6 -23.76 -0.05 2.20
C GLU A 6 -23.17 -0.16 0.79
N PHE A 7 -22.28 0.76 0.39
CA PHE A 7 -21.56 0.66 -0.88
C PHE A 7 -20.71 -0.62 -0.92
N PHE A 8 -19.94 -0.90 0.14
CA PHE A 8 -19.13 -2.12 0.23
C PHE A 8 -19.97 -3.41 0.29
N GLU A 9 -21.09 -3.42 1.02
CA GLU A 9 -21.97 -4.57 1.11
C GLU A 9 -22.70 -4.84 -0.23
N ASN A 10 -23.20 -3.81 -0.90
CA ASN A 10 -23.77 -3.97 -2.25
C ASN A 10 -22.70 -4.42 -3.27
N TYR A 11 -21.47 -3.91 -3.16
CA TYR A 11 -20.33 -4.32 -3.97
C TYR A 11 -20.01 -5.82 -3.77
N THR A 12 -20.09 -6.34 -2.55
CA THR A 12 -19.85 -7.77 -2.29
C THR A 12 -20.90 -8.70 -2.90
N SER A 13 -22.14 -8.25 -3.10
CA SER A 13 -23.16 -9.06 -3.78
C SER A 13 -23.00 -9.14 -5.30
N ILE A 14 -22.27 -8.19 -5.90
CA ILE A 14 -22.08 -8.05 -7.35
C ILE A 14 -20.75 -8.69 -7.81
N ILE A 15 -19.79 -8.91 -6.92
CA ILE A 15 -18.43 -9.32 -7.28
C ILE A 15 -18.16 -10.79 -6.93
N GLN A 16 -18.39 -11.65 -7.93
CA GLN A 16 -17.54 -12.83 -8.18
C GLN A 16 -16.16 -12.45 -8.77
N GLY A 17 -15.77 -11.16 -8.75
CA GLY A 17 -14.62 -10.60 -9.47
C GLY A 17 -13.39 -10.20 -8.63
N ALA A 18 -13.38 -10.32 -7.31
CA ALA A 18 -12.22 -9.96 -6.47
C ALA A 18 -11.03 -10.93 -6.60
N TYR A 19 -11.21 -12.00 -7.39
CA TYR A 19 -10.17 -12.95 -7.83
C TYR A 19 -10.18 -13.08 -9.35
N GLY A 20 -10.54 -12.01 -10.06
CA GLY A 20 -10.67 -11.95 -11.50
C GLY A 20 -9.33 -11.93 -12.24
N LYS A 21 -9.40 -12.13 -13.56
CA LYS A 21 -8.27 -12.02 -14.48
C LYS A 21 -7.83 -10.56 -14.62
N ASN A 22 -6.54 -10.27 -14.47
CA ASN A 22 -5.97 -8.91 -14.54
C ASN A 22 -6.61 -7.92 -13.53
N PRO A 23 -6.56 -8.19 -12.22
CA PRO A 23 -7.19 -7.35 -11.19
C PRO A 23 -6.70 -5.89 -11.17
N ASN A 24 -5.42 -5.60 -11.43
CA ASN A 24 -4.93 -4.21 -11.42
C ASN A 24 -5.54 -3.39 -12.56
N PHE A 25 -5.64 -3.97 -13.77
CA PHE A 25 -6.36 -3.30 -14.86
C PHE A 25 -7.84 -3.09 -14.55
N PHE A 26 -8.47 -4.04 -13.85
CA PHE A 26 -9.86 -3.90 -13.40
C PHE A 26 -10.01 -2.73 -12.41
N ASP A 27 -9.15 -2.64 -11.40
CA ASP A 27 -9.15 -1.56 -10.41
C ASP A 27 -8.88 -0.18 -11.05
N LEU A 28 -8.11 -0.15 -12.13
CA LEU A 28 -7.89 1.04 -12.97
C LEU A 28 -9.06 1.38 -13.90
N GLY A 29 -10.15 0.61 -13.85
CA GLY A 29 -11.40 0.86 -14.58
C GLY A 29 -11.42 0.35 -16.02
N PHE A 30 -10.51 -0.56 -16.40
CA PHE A 30 -10.49 -1.15 -17.74
C PHE A 30 -11.29 -2.47 -17.79
N ASP A 31 -11.99 -2.71 -18.90
CA ASP A 31 -12.76 -3.93 -19.10
C ASP A 31 -11.93 -5.06 -19.72
N GLU A 32 -12.33 -6.32 -19.54
CA GLU A 32 -11.58 -7.46 -20.11
C GLU A 32 -11.56 -7.42 -21.65
N LYS A 33 -12.60 -6.85 -22.28
CA LYS A 33 -12.73 -6.78 -23.75
C LYS A 33 -11.61 -5.93 -24.35
N GLN A 34 -11.20 -4.87 -23.65
CA GLN A 34 -10.07 -4.01 -23.96
C GLN A 34 -8.73 -4.76 -23.83
N LEU A 35 -8.62 -5.79 -22.99
CA LEU A 35 -7.37 -6.50 -22.72
C LEU A 35 -7.11 -7.70 -23.66
N SER A 36 -7.79 -7.76 -24.79
CA SER A 36 -7.70 -8.89 -25.74
C SER A 36 -6.51 -8.81 -26.71
N ASN A 37 -5.91 -7.63 -26.89
CA ASN A 37 -4.86 -7.39 -27.87
C ASN A 37 -3.60 -6.79 -27.24
N LYS A 38 -2.44 -7.44 -27.42
CA LYS A 38 -1.15 -6.99 -26.89
C LYS A 38 -0.75 -5.57 -27.32
N HIS A 39 -1.05 -5.17 -28.55
CA HIS A 39 -0.79 -3.80 -29.01
C HIS A 39 -1.65 -2.79 -28.24
N TYR A 40 -2.91 -3.14 -27.98
CA TYR A 40 -3.81 -2.29 -27.21
C TYR A 40 -3.42 -2.23 -25.73
N ILE A 41 -3.03 -3.35 -25.12
CA ILE A 41 -2.49 -3.39 -23.74
C ILE A 41 -1.32 -2.41 -23.60
N ARG A 42 -0.35 -2.42 -24.53
CA ARG A 42 0.78 -1.46 -24.51
C ARG A 42 0.33 0.00 -24.60
N LYS A 43 -0.71 0.28 -25.40
CA LYS A 43 -1.30 1.62 -25.48
C LYS A 43 -1.94 2.03 -24.16
N LEU A 44 -2.65 1.11 -23.50
CA LEU A 44 -3.23 1.36 -22.17
C LEU A 44 -2.16 1.59 -21.11
N ILE A 45 -1.10 0.78 -21.07
CA ILE A 45 0.03 0.96 -20.16
C ILE A 45 0.62 2.37 -20.32
N ARG A 46 0.84 2.83 -21.56
CA ARG A 46 1.31 4.20 -21.82
C ARG A 46 0.32 5.28 -21.37
N ARG A 47 -0.98 5.01 -21.47
CA ARG A 47 -2.01 5.94 -20.97
C ARG A 47 -1.96 6.03 -19.45
N ILE A 48 -1.86 4.89 -18.76
CA ILE A 48 -1.68 4.83 -17.30
C ILE A 48 -0.41 5.59 -16.90
N ASP A 49 0.69 5.36 -17.62
CA ASP A 49 1.97 6.03 -17.37
C ASP A 49 1.91 7.56 -17.47
N GLN A 50 1.03 8.08 -18.31
CA GLN A 50 0.81 9.53 -18.46
C GLN A 50 -0.12 10.12 -17.39
N GLN A 51 -0.88 9.28 -16.67
CA GLN A 51 -1.85 9.71 -15.68
C GLN A 51 -1.31 9.65 -14.25
N PHE A 52 -0.35 8.77 -13.98
CA PHE A 52 0.25 8.61 -12.65
C PHE A 52 1.68 9.16 -12.63
N ASP A 53 1.96 10.08 -11.70
CA ASP A 53 3.32 10.60 -11.46
C ASP A 53 4.26 9.54 -10.88
N LEU A 54 3.69 8.53 -10.20
CA LEU A 54 4.39 7.39 -9.61
C LEU A 54 3.44 6.19 -9.47
N VAL A 55 3.94 5.01 -9.83
CA VAL A 55 3.33 3.71 -9.47
C VAL A 55 4.34 2.96 -8.62
N MET A 56 3.99 2.72 -7.36
CA MET A 56 4.87 2.03 -6.39
C MET A 56 4.91 0.52 -6.64
N ILE A 57 6.02 -0.11 -6.27
CA ILE A 57 6.25 -1.56 -6.43
C ILE A 57 6.64 -2.13 -5.07
N THR A 58 5.90 -3.12 -4.59
CA THR A 58 6.09 -3.70 -3.25
C THR A 58 7.46 -4.37 -3.09
N GLU A 59 8.00 -4.97 -4.15
CA GLU A 59 9.33 -5.58 -4.15
C GLU A 59 10.47 -4.55 -4.16
N LEU A 60 10.17 -3.29 -4.45
CA LEU A 60 11.08 -2.14 -4.45
C LEU A 60 10.53 -1.07 -3.49
N TRP A 61 10.17 -1.50 -2.27
CA TRP A 61 9.42 -0.68 -1.32
C TRP A 61 10.20 0.55 -0.86
N GLU A 62 11.49 0.40 -0.53
CA GLU A 62 12.32 1.53 -0.09
C GLU A 62 12.53 2.54 -1.23
N GLU A 63 12.78 2.05 -2.45
CA GLU A 63 12.85 2.89 -3.65
C GLU A 63 11.55 3.64 -3.88
N SER A 64 10.42 2.96 -3.71
CA SER A 64 9.08 3.56 -3.85
C SER A 64 8.88 4.70 -2.84
N LEU A 65 9.27 4.51 -1.58
CA LEU A 65 9.16 5.55 -0.54
C LEU A 65 10.06 6.75 -0.81
N LEU A 66 11.31 6.52 -1.24
CA LEU A 66 12.23 7.60 -1.60
C LEU A 66 11.72 8.41 -2.81
N LEU A 67 11.09 7.76 -3.80
CA LEU A 67 10.43 8.46 -4.91
C LEU A 67 9.22 9.28 -4.43
N VAL A 68 8.41 8.76 -3.50
CA VAL A 68 7.31 9.52 -2.88
C VAL A 68 7.86 10.76 -2.18
N GLN A 69 8.89 10.59 -1.33
CA GLN A 69 9.55 11.68 -0.61
C GLN A 69 9.96 12.80 -1.57
N LYS A 70 10.68 12.43 -2.63
CA LYS A 70 11.20 13.38 -3.60
C LYS A 70 10.07 14.09 -4.38
N LYS A 71 9.12 13.34 -4.93
CA LYS A 71 8.07 13.88 -5.82
C LYS A 71 7.07 14.76 -5.06
N MET A 72 6.81 14.46 -3.79
CA MET A 72 5.87 15.21 -2.94
C MET A 72 6.57 16.23 -2.04
N CYS A 73 7.91 16.35 -2.11
CA CYS A 73 8.72 17.22 -1.26
C CYS A 73 8.50 16.98 0.25
N LEU A 74 8.36 15.71 0.64
CA LEU A 74 8.14 15.31 2.02
C LEU A 74 9.45 15.20 2.79
N SER A 75 9.35 15.37 4.10
CA SER A 75 10.42 15.01 5.02
C SER A 75 10.59 13.49 5.12
N ILE A 76 11.71 13.06 5.69
CA ILE A 76 11.95 11.63 5.92
C ILE A 76 10.95 11.02 6.91
N ASP A 77 10.41 11.82 7.84
CA ASP A 77 9.45 11.35 8.84
C ASP A 77 8.11 10.97 8.22
N GLU A 78 7.68 11.72 7.21
CA GLU A 78 6.39 11.52 6.53
C GLU A 78 6.36 10.28 5.61
N ILE A 79 7.53 9.71 5.30
CA ILE A 79 7.62 8.47 4.49
C ILE A 79 8.04 7.25 5.30
N VAL A 80 8.32 7.39 6.60
CA VAL A 80 8.62 6.23 7.44
C VAL A 80 7.34 5.45 7.70
N VAL A 81 7.38 4.17 7.35
CA VAL A 81 6.28 3.24 7.58
C VAL A 81 6.74 2.03 8.37
N PHE A 82 5.86 1.52 9.23
CA PHE A 82 6.05 0.23 9.87
C PHE A 82 5.44 -0.88 9.03
N ASP A 83 6.02 -2.08 9.10
CA ASP A 83 5.59 -3.19 8.25
C ASP A 83 4.26 -3.77 8.75
N ALA A 84 3.18 -3.37 8.09
CA ALA A 84 1.85 -3.92 8.24
C ALA A 84 1.61 -5.04 7.22
N ASN A 85 0.67 -5.95 7.50
CA ASN A 85 0.25 -7.03 6.58
C ASN A 85 1.36 -8.00 6.14
N VAL A 86 2.46 -8.08 6.88
CA VAL A 86 3.51 -9.08 6.64
C VAL A 86 2.92 -10.49 6.80
N ARG A 87 3.04 -11.31 5.76
CA ARG A 87 2.62 -12.72 5.82
C ARG A 87 3.45 -13.45 6.87
N VAL A 88 2.76 -14.00 7.87
CA VAL A 88 3.37 -14.84 8.90
C VAL A 88 3.66 -16.27 8.39
N LYS A 89 2.97 -16.71 7.32
CA LYS A 89 3.09 -18.06 6.77
C LYS A 89 3.96 -18.08 5.51
N SER A 90 4.77 -19.13 5.38
CA SER A 90 5.55 -19.41 4.17
C SER A 90 4.64 -19.58 2.95
N ILE A 91 5.12 -19.10 1.81
CA ILE A 91 4.46 -19.30 0.52
C ILE A 91 4.71 -20.76 0.12
N PRO A 92 3.66 -21.56 -0.18
CA PRO A 92 3.88 -22.90 -0.70
C PRO A 92 4.60 -22.83 -2.03
N GLU A 93 5.59 -23.70 -2.24
CA GLU A 93 6.24 -23.83 -3.55
C GLU A 93 5.21 -24.22 -4.60
N ILE A 94 5.20 -23.49 -5.72
CA ILE A 94 4.36 -23.78 -6.88
C ILE A 94 5.23 -24.28 -8.02
N SER A 95 4.70 -25.17 -8.85
CA SER A 95 5.43 -25.65 -10.02
C SER A 95 5.61 -24.52 -11.05
N GLU A 96 6.72 -24.54 -11.79
CA GLU A 96 6.96 -23.54 -12.84
C GLU A 96 5.83 -23.55 -13.89
N SER A 97 5.31 -24.73 -14.21
CA SER A 97 4.15 -24.88 -15.11
C SER A 97 2.87 -24.22 -14.61
N LEU A 98 2.67 -24.12 -13.28
CA LEU A 98 1.52 -23.43 -12.71
C LEU A 98 1.78 -21.92 -12.71
N LYS A 99 2.99 -21.49 -12.39
CA LYS A 99 3.40 -20.09 -12.46
C LYS A 99 3.21 -19.52 -13.87
N ASP A 100 3.65 -20.23 -14.90
CA ASP A 100 3.46 -19.82 -16.30
C ASP A 100 1.97 -19.64 -16.65
N LYS A 101 1.12 -20.57 -16.20
CA LYS A 101 -0.34 -20.47 -16.39
C LYS A 101 -0.94 -19.26 -15.67
N ILE A 102 -0.48 -18.94 -14.46
CA ILE A 102 -0.94 -17.76 -13.71
C ILE A 102 -0.53 -16.48 -14.43
N LEU A 103 0.71 -16.40 -14.92
CA LEU A 103 1.21 -15.25 -15.67
C LEU A 103 0.49 -15.09 -17.01
N GLN A 104 0.22 -16.19 -17.72
CA GLN A 104 -0.55 -16.17 -18.96
C GLN A 104 -2.01 -15.77 -18.73
N PHE A 105 -2.62 -16.26 -17.65
CA PHE A 105 -3.97 -15.88 -17.29
C PHE A 105 -4.04 -14.36 -17.04
N ASN A 106 -3.06 -13.81 -16.33
CA ASN A 106 -2.94 -12.38 -16.02
C ASN A 106 -1.98 -11.63 -16.96
N ASP A 107 -1.95 -11.96 -18.26
CA ASP A 107 -0.95 -11.43 -19.22
C ASP A 107 -0.93 -9.89 -19.30
N ALA A 108 -2.07 -9.22 -19.11
CA ALA A 108 -2.11 -7.76 -19.15
C ALA A 108 -1.47 -7.16 -17.89
N ASP A 109 -1.89 -7.62 -16.70
CA ASP A 109 -1.28 -7.18 -15.43
C ASP A 109 0.19 -7.54 -15.34
N HIS A 110 0.60 -8.69 -15.89
CA HIS A 110 2.00 -9.07 -15.96
C HIS A 110 2.81 -8.08 -16.79
N GLN A 111 2.29 -7.66 -17.96
CA GLN A 111 2.92 -6.62 -18.77
C GLN A 111 2.95 -5.24 -18.09
N LEU A 112 1.87 -4.89 -17.38
CA LEU A 112 1.79 -3.67 -16.57
C LEU A 112 2.87 -3.66 -15.48
N TYR A 113 2.97 -4.75 -14.73
CA TYR A 113 3.98 -4.94 -13.68
C TYR A 113 5.40 -4.83 -14.25
N GLN A 114 5.71 -5.55 -15.33
CA GLN A 114 7.05 -5.51 -15.95
C GLN A 114 7.45 -4.08 -16.36
N TYR A 115 6.50 -3.32 -16.92
CA TYR A 115 6.73 -1.95 -17.33
C TYR A 115 7.06 -1.04 -16.14
N PHE A 116 6.20 -1.04 -15.10
CA PHE A 116 6.39 -0.16 -13.94
C PHE A 116 7.52 -0.61 -13.02
N TYR A 117 7.79 -1.91 -12.91
CA TYR A 117 8.97 -2.43 -12.22
C TYR A 117 10.26 -1.88 -12.84
N GLN A 118 10.39 -1.96 -14.17
CA GLN A 118 11.59 -1.46 -14.85
C GLN A 118 11.68 0.06 -14.81
N LYS A 119 10.56 0.77 -14.95
CA LYS A 119 10.52 2.24 -14.84
C LYS A 119 10.94 2.71 -13.45
N LEU A 120 10.35 2.15 -12.39
CA LEU A 120 10.69 2.50 -11.01
C LEU A 120 12.15 2.21 -10.71
N LYS A 121 12.64 1.03 -11.13
CA LYS A 121 14.06 0.66 -10.97
C LYS A 121 15.00 1.63 -11.68
N GLU A 122 14.60 2.17 -12.83
CA GLU A 122 15.39 3.18 -13.54
C GLU A 122 15.39 4.53 -12.81
N GLU A 123 14.21 5.00 -12.40
CA GLU A 123 14.07 6.25 -11.62
C GLU A 123 14.88 6.18 -10.32
N ALA A 124 14.85 5.04 -9.63
CA ALA A 124 15.54 4.84 -8.35
C ALA A 124 17.08 4.84 -8.43
N LYS A 125 17.68 4.80 -9.63
CA LYS A 125 19.16 4.86 -9.77
C LYS A 125 19.76 6.18 -9.32
N GLU A 126 18.94 7.21 -9.18
CA GLU A 126 19.42 8.50 -8.69
C GLU A 126 19.77 8.50 -7.20
N PHE A 127 19.20 7.56 -6.42
CA PHE A 127 19.44 7.50 -4.99
C PHE A 127 20.79 6.87 -4.69
N HIS A 128 21.45 7.44 -3.70
CA HIS A 128 22.69 6.93 -3.15
C HIS A 128 22.41 5.95 -2.01
N PRO A 129 23.32 5.02 -1.71
CA PRO A 129 23.20 4.12 -0.55
C PRO A 129 22.92 4.84 0.78
N SER A 130 23.37 6.10 0.92
CA SER A 130 23.10 6.94 2.09
C SER A 130 21.63 7.32 2.26
N ASP A 131 20.86 7.41 1.17
CA ASP A 131 19.43 7.76 1.22
C ASP A 131 18.64 6.60 1.84
N PHE A 132 18.93 5.38 1.40
CA PHE A 132 18.38 4.15 1.98
C PHE A 132 18.80 3.98 3.44
N GLU A 133 20.07 4.23 3.76
CA GLU A 133 20.56 4.15 5.13
C GLU A 133 19.86 5.17 6.03
N SER A 134 19.66 6.40 5.55
CA SER A 134 18.91 7.43 6.28
C SER A 134 17.48 6.99 6.55
N LEU A 135 16.79 6.41 5.55
CA LEU A 135 15.43 5.90 5.71
C LEU A 135 15.37 4.78 6.76
N ARG A 136 16.31 3.83 6.71
CA ARG A 136 16.38 2.70 7.66
C ARG A 136 16.71 3.17 9.07
N GLN A 137 17.64 4.11 9.23
CA GLN A 137 17.96 4.71 10.52
C GLN A 137 16.77 5.44 11.10
N ARG A 138 16.02 6.18 10.27
CA ARG A 138 14.83 6.88 10.73
C ARG A 138 13.70 5.94 11.10
N LYS A 139 13.47 4.88 10.31
CA LYS A 139 12.55 3.79 10.67
C LYS A 139 12.95 3.13 11.98
N LYS A 140 14.25 2.87 12.19
CA LYS A 140 14.76 2.32 13.45
C LYS A 140 14.51 3.24 14.63
N PHE A 141 14.78 4.54 14.49
CA PHE A 141 14.50 5.52 15.53
C PHE A 141 13.03 5.46 15.97
N TRP A 142 12.09 5.52 15.02
CA TRP A 142 10.66 5.45 15.35
C TRP A 142 10.25 4.11 15.92
N THR A 143 10.87 3.01 15.45
CA THR A 143 10.64 1.68 16.03
C THR A 143 11.05 1.64 17.49
N ASP A 144 12.25 2.11 17.83
CA ASP A 144 12.79 2.08 19.19
C ASP A 144 12.00 3.00 20.16
N ILE A 145 11.47 4.11 19.65
CA ILE A 145 10.66 5.05 20.43
C ILE A 145 9.23 4.54 20.61
N CYS A 146 8.56 4.12 19.54
CA CYS A 146 7.13 3.87 19.55
C CYS A 146 6.75 2.42 19.87
N ILE A 147 7.54 1.42 19.49
CA ILE A 147 7.07 0.04 19.41
C ILE A 147 7.46 -0.77 20.65
N GLY A 148 6.45 -1.23 21.40
CA GLY A 148 6.60 -2.14 22.54
C GLY A 148 6.41 -3.62 22.18
N GLY A 149 5.81 -3.92 21.02
CA GLY A 149 5.60 -5.29 20.56
C GLY A 149 4.62 -5.39 19.40
N ARG A 150 4.07 -6.59 19.21
CA ARG A 150 3.03 -6.88 18.20
C ARG A 150 1.78 -7.40 18.92
N GLU A 151 0.62 -7.07 18.37
CA GLU A 151 -0.67 -7.49 18.91
C GLU A 151 -1.65 -7.88 17.81
N HIS A 152 -2.70 -8.62 18.17
CA HIS A 152 -3.77 -8.96 17.23
C HIS A 152 -4.80 -7.82 17.19
N LYS A 153 -4.88 -7.13 16.05
CA LYS A 153 -5.91 -6.11 15.76
C LYS A 153 -7.01 -6.68 14.86
N ILE A 154 -8.14 -5.99 14.76
CA ILE A 154 -9.32 -6.40 13.97
C ILE A 154 -9.53 -5.42 12.81
N SER A 155 -9.80 -5.93 11.60
CA SER A 155 -10.19 -5.12 10.44
C SER A 155 -11.70 -5.13 10.19
N TYR A 156 -12.19 -4.31 9.24
CA TYR A 156 -13.62 -4.13 8.90
C TYR A 156 -14.41 -5.42 8.68
N SER A 157 -13.76 -6.53 8.33
CA SER A 157 -14.39 -7.83 8.09
C SER A 157 -14.27 -8.81 9.28
N ASN A 158 -14.07 -8.28 10.49
CA ASN A 158 -13.75 -9.06 11.71
C ASN A 158 -12.53 -9.98 11.55
N ARG A 159 -11.64 -9.66 10.60
CA ARG A 159 -10.42 -10.44 10.38
C ARG A 159 -9.34 -9.95 11.31
N LYS A 160 -8.72 -10.89 12.02
CA LYS A 160 -7.55 -10.60 12.86
C LYS A 160 -6.32 -10.44 11.99
N TYR A 161 -5.56 -9.37 12.24
CA TYR A 161 -4.24 -9.17 11.66
C TYR A 161 -3.24 -8.81 12.75
N LEU A 162 -1.95 -8.95 12.45
CA LEU A 162 -0.90 -8.63 13.39
C LEU A 162 -0.53 -7.15 13.25
N GLY A 163 -0.92 -6.32 14.21
CA GLY A 163 -0.57 -4.91 14.32
C GLY A 163 0.61 -4.65 15.26
N TYR A 164 0.93 -3.38 15.45
CA TYR A 164 1.93 -2.91 16.38
C TYR A 164 1.30 -2.43 17.68
N MET A 165 1.95 -2.75 18.80
CA MET A 165 1.60 -2.28 20.13
C MET A 165 2.57 -1.19 20.55
N LEU A 166 2.05 -0.09 21.12
CA LEU A 166 2.85 1.02 21.62
C LEU A 166 3.68 0.63 22.84
N LYS A 167 4.82 1.28 22.98
CA LYS A 167 5.62 1.25 24.20
C LYS A 167 4.89 2.00 25.32
N ASN A 168 5.06 1.57 26.57
CA ASN A 168 4.37 2.19 27.71
C ASN A 168 5.00 3.53 28.14
N ASP A 169 6.30 3.68 27.93
CA ASP A 169 7.15 4.78 28.41
C ASP A 169 7.58 5.73 27.28
N ILE A 170 6.63 6.13 26.42
CA ILE A 170 6.90 7.09 25.32
C ILE A 170 6.98 8.51 25.89
N ASP A 171 8.06 9.24 25.57
CA ASP A 171 8.21 10.67 25.88
C ASP A 171 7.01 11.45 25.31
N HIS A 172 6.40 12.31 26.11
CA HIS A 172 5.20 13.08 25.76
C HIS A 172 5.31 13.78 24.40
N LYS A 173 6.52 14.25 24.02
CA LYS A 173 6.71 14.93 22.74
C LYS A 173 6.57 14.03 21.49
N TYR A 174 6.65 12.70 21.66
CA TYR A 174 6.52 11.73 20.56
C TYR A 174 5.19 10.98 20.60
N ARG A 175 4.38 11.17 21.64
CA ARG A 175 3.19 10.35 21.92
C ARG A 175 2.21 10.38 20.75
N ASP A 176 1.80 11.57 20.33
CA ASP A 176 0.80 11.75 19.27
C ASP A 176 1.27 11.17 17.93
N GLU A 177 2.56 11.31 17.62
CA GLU A 177 3.14 10.75 16.40
C GLU A 177 3.14 9.23 16.44
N CYS A 178 3.62 8.64 17.55
CA CYS A 178 3.60 7.20 17.73
C CYS A 178 2.18 6.62 17.61
N GLU A 179 1.18 7.28 18.21
CA GLU A 179 -0.22 6.87 18.11
C GLU A 179 -0.72 6.87 16.67
N ARG A 180 -0.42 7.93 15.89
CA ARG A 180 -0.75 7.97 14.46
C ARG A 180 -0.04 6.88 13.65
N MET A 181 1.24 6.63 13.92
CA MET A 181 2.04 5.67 13.15
C MET A 181 1.61 4.20 13.37
N VAL A 182 1.03 3.86 14.52
CA VAL A 182 0.51 2.50 14.79
C VAL A 182 -0.98 2.33 14.52
N ALA A 183 -1.67 3.43 14.24
CA ALA A 183 -3.10 3.42 13.96
C ALA A 183 -3.36 2.58 12.70
N SER A 184 -4.36 1.72 12.82
CA SER A 184 -4.98 1.06 11.68
C SER A 184 -5.77 2.08 10.86
N GLU A 185 -6.13 1.71 9.64
CA GLU A 185 -6.99 2.54 8.79
C GLU A 185 -8.28 2.96 9.52
N ILE A 186 -8.91 2.03 10.25
CA ILE A 186 -10.12 2.29 11.06
C ILE A 186 -9.82 3.32 12.14
N GLU A 187 -8.82 3.04 12.98
CA GLU A 187 -8.42 3.91 14.09
C GLU A 187 -8.06 5.31 13.59
N PHE A 188 -7.34 5.41 12.46
CA PHE A 188 -6.94 6.69 11.88
C PHE A 188 -8.15 7.50 11.37
N VAL A 189 -9.10 6.85 10.70
CA VAL A 189 -10.34 7.49 10.22
C VAL A 189 -11.19 7.96 11.41
N ASP A 190 -11.30 7.15 12.45
CA ASP A 190 -12.05 7.49 13.67
C ASP A 190 -11.42 8.71 14.36
N MET A 191 -10.10 8.70 14.57
CA MET A 191 -9.34 9.84 15.13
C MET A 191 -9.57 11.14 14.34
N TYR A 192 -9.56 11.06 13.00
CA TYR A 192 -9.79 12.22 12.15
C TYR A 192 -11.24 12.71 12.22
N THR A 193 -12.21 11.79 12.26
CA THR A 193 -13.64 12.11 12.34
C THR A 193 -14.00 12.76 13.67
N GLU A 194 -13.47 12.24 14.78
CA GLU A 194 -13.64 12.83 16.11
C GLU A 194 -13.12 14.27 16.14
N LYS A 195 -11.91 14.49 15.64
CA LYS A 195 -11.31 15.82 15.55
C LYS A 195 -12.14 16.80 14.71
N MET A 196 -12.66 16.35 13.57
CA MET A 196 -13.55 17.19 12.74
C MET A 196 -14.84 17.59 13.48
N ASN A 197 -15.40 16.69 14.28
CA ASN A 197 -16.61 16.96 15.05
C ASN A 197 -16.33 17.93 16.22
N GLU A 198 -15.19 17.80 16.88
CA GLU A 198 -14.75 18.74 17.92
C GLU A 198 -14.56 20.14 17.35
N ASP A 199 -13.87 20.27 16.21
CA ASP A 199 -13.67 21.55 15.54
C ASP A 199 -15.02 22.17 15.11
N ALA A 200 -15.95 21.35 14.61
CA ALA A 200 -17.29 21.80 14.23
C ALA A 200 -18.17 22.20 15.44
N ALA A 201 -17.97 21.60 16.61
CA ALA A 201 -18.70 21.92 17.84
C ALA A 201 -18.18 23.20 18.53
N ASN A 202 -16.98 23.64 18.17
CA ASN A 202 -16.34 24.86 18.69
C ASN A 202 -16.61 26.12 17.84
N TYR A 203 -17.43 26.00 16.78
CA TYR A 203 -17.95 27.09 15.93
C TYR A 203 -19.45 27.31 16.15
#